data_AF-A0A8T1R1A6-F1
#
_entry.id   AF-A0A8T1R1A6-F1
#
_cell.length_a   1.000
_cell.length_b   1.000
_cell.length_c   1.000
_cell.angle_alpha   90.00
_cell.angle_beta   90.00
_cell.angle_gamma   90.00
#
_symmetry.space_group_name_H-M   'P 1'
#
loop_
_entity.id
_entity.type
_entity.pdbx_description
1 polymer ?
#
loop_
_entity_poly.entity_id
_entity_poly.type
_entity_poly.pdbx_seq_one_letter_code
_entity_poly.pdbx_strand_id
1 'polypeptide(L)'
;MRLLQFGLLVSLASGVATILVYLTSVTHLYESYWPSNEDLEALRSLQSDFQKCVRANGLGIQAASGKDYCQVKINFPSDSIPKWRDPKTGELEGLSFDFNLCETVAKWEQVRNSTTILTKEFIDALPNGWEECAWRRINKGILLNRCENKTLCMEKLSLVLPQTPPYLPRQFGRCAVIGNSGDLLKTRFGKEIDGYDAVIRENGAPIQIYSDHVGKKSTFRVLNRGSAKALDKVVELDERRREVLIIKTTIHDIMRKMILDIPIKNPVYLMLGASFGSAAKGTGLKALEFALSIC
;
A
#
# COMPACT_ATOMS: atom_id res chain seq x y z
N MET A 1 15.86 -49.72 -34.62
CA MET A 1 14.83 -50.07 -33.59
C MET A 1 15.34 -50.01 -32.14
N ARG A 2 16.57 -50.43 -31.80
CA ARG A 2 17.06 -50.39 -30.40
C ARG A 2 17.33 -48.99 -29.81
N LEU A 3 17.72 -48.00 -30.62
CA LEU A 3 17.98 -46.62 -30.16
C LEU A 3 16.70 -45.85 -29.75
N LEU A 4 15.57 -46.10 -30.43
CA LEU A 4 14.28 -45.50 -30.08
C LEU A 4 13.71 -46.06 -28.77
N GLN A 5 13.96 -47.33 -28.46
CA GLN A 5 13.54 -47.94 -27.19
C GLN A 5 14.35 -47.39 -26.00
N PHE A 6 15.65 -47.13 -26.17
CA PHE A 6 16.46 -46.45 -25.15
C PHE A 6 16.06 -44.98 -24.94
N GLY A 7 15.73 -44.26 -26.01
CA GLY A 7 15.22 -42.87 -25.91
C GLY A 7 13.89 -42.76 -25.15
N LEU A 8 12.97 -43.71 -25.40
CA LEU A 8 11.68 -43.77 -24.68
C LEU A 8 11.85 -44.13 -23.20
N LEU A 9 12.78 -45.04 -22.87
CA LEU A 9 13.08 -45.40 -21.48
C LEU A 9 13.70 -44.23 -20.69
N VAL A 10 14.58 -43.44 -21.32
CA VAL A 10 15.17 -42.24 -20.70
C VAL A 10 14.14 -41.12 -20.53
N SER A 11 13.22 -40.92 -21.49
CA SER A 11 12.14 -39.94 -21.34
C SER A 11 11.10 -40.35 -20.30
N LEU A 12 10.79 -41.65 -20.18
CA LEU A 12 9.92 -42.20 -19.14
C LEU A 12 10.56 -42.08 -17.75
N ALA A 13 11.86 -42.38 -17.61
CA ALA A 13 12.58 -42.22 -16.35
C ALA A 13 12.68 -40.76 -15.91
N SER A 14 12.93 -39.84 -16.85
CA SER A 14 12.89 -38.39 -16.59
C SER A 14 11.48 -37.93 -16.19
N GLY A 15 10.44 -38.35 -16.90
CA GLY A 15 9.05 -38.00 -16.58
C GLY A 15 8.61 -38.52 -15.22
N VAL A 16 8.98 -39.75 -14.86
CA VAL A 16 8.70 -40.33 -13.54
C VAL A 16 9.46 -39.61 -12.43
N ALA A 17 10.71 -39.19 -12.67
CA ALA A 17 11.47 -38.37 -11.72
C ALA A 17 10.84 -36.99 -11.51
N THR A 18 10.38 -36.32 -12.58
CA THR A 18 9.69 -35.01 -12.46
C THR A 18 8.34 -35.15 -11.77
N ILE A 19 7.61 -36.23 -12.04
CA ILE A 19 6.35 -36.54 -11.36
C ILE A 19 6.59 -36.88 -9.89
N LEU A 20 7.65 -37.62 -9.55
CA LEU A 20 8.03 -37.89 -8.16
C LEU A 20 8.45 -36.62 -7.44
N VAL A 21 9.26 -35.74 -8.06
CA VAL A 21 9.60 -34.42 -7.50
C VAL A 21 8.34 -33.58 -7.27
N TYR A 22 7.44 -33.54 -8.27
CA TYR A 22 6.17 -32.84 -8.15
C TYR A 22 5.30 -33.44 -7.04
N LEU A 23 5.17 -34.76 -6.96
CA LEU A 23 4.41 -35.44 -5.91
C LEU A 23 5.05 -35.27 -4.52
N THR A 24 6.38 -35.28 -4.38
CA THR A 24 7.08 -34.97 -3.11
C THR A 24 6.91 -33.50 -2.72
N SER A 25 6.91 -32.59 -3.69
CA SER A 25 6.66 -31.16 -3.45
C SER A 25 5.20 -30.87 -3.10
N VAL A 26 4.25 -31.57 -3.73
CA VAL A 26 2.81 -31.46 -3.48
C VAL A 26 2.41 -32.17 -2.18
N THR A 27 3.11 -33.23 -1.79
CA THR A 27 2.91 -33.86 -0.47
C THR A 27 3.47 -33.00 0.66
N HIS A 28 4.60 -32.29 0.47
CA HIS A 28 5.04 -31.25 1.42
C HIS A 28 4.12 -30.03 1.48
N LEU A 29 3.38 -29.71 0.40
CA LEU A 29 2.38 -28.64 0.41
C LEU A 29 1.11 -28.99 1.21
N TYR A 30 0.95 -30.26 1.60
CA TYR A 30 -0.16 -30.77 2.42
C TYR A 30 0.28 -31.28 3.80
N GLU A 31 1.48 -30.94 4.26
CA GLU A 31 1.74 -30.99 5.70
C GLU A 31 0.89 -29.89 6.35
N SER A 32 -0.08 -30.30 7.16
CA SER A 32 -0.71 -29.40 8.12
C SER A 32 0.40 -28.84 9.00
N TYR A 33 0.90 -27.65 8.68
CA TYR A 33 1.93 -26.99 9.48
C TYR A 33 1.29 -26.58 10.80
N TRP A 34 1.44 -27.44 11.81
CA TRP A 34 1.07 -27.12 13.17
C TRP A 34 2.16 -26.20 13.71
N PRO A 35 1.81 -25.00 14.22
CA PRO A 35 2.79 -24.10 14.79
C PRO A 35 3.60 -24.83 15.88
N SER A 36 4.91 -24.67 15.85
CA SER A 36 5.76 -25.16 16.92
C SER A 36 5.47 -24.41 18.23
N ASN A 37 5.92 -24.93 19.37
CA ASN A 37 5.82 -24.20 20.64
C ASN A 37 6.53 -22.84 20.57
N GLU A 38 7.63 -22.75 19.83
CA GLU A 38 8.37 -21.51 19.61
C GLU A 38 7.55 -20.52 18.75
N ASP A 39 6.87 -21.00 17.71
CA ASP A 39 5.96 -20.16 16.91
C ASP A 39 4.80 -19.62 17.75
N LEU A 40 4.22 -20.46 18.63
CA LEU A 40 3.14 -20.04 19.53
C LEU A 40 3.62 -18.99 20.55
N GLU A 41 4.84 -19.15 21.06
CA GLU A 41 5.46 -18.19 21.97
C GLU A 41 5.73 -16.85 21.27
N ALA A 42 6.24 -16.90 20.02
CA ALA A 42 6.43 -15.71 19.19
C ALA A 42 5.11 -14.99 18.90
N LEU A 43 4.04 -15.71 18.55
CA LEU A 43 2.72 -15.13 18.33
C LEU A 43 2.14 -14.50 19.61
N ARG A 44 2.35 -15.14 20.76
CA ARG A 44 1.93 -14.61 22.06
C ARG A 44 2.70 -13.33 22.42
N SER A 45 4.01 -13.31 22.14
CA SER A 45 4.86 -12.14 22.31
C SER A 45 4.39 -10.99 21.42
N LEU A 46 4.15 -11.26 20.13
CA LEU A 46 3.61 -10.28 19.17
C LEU A 46 2.28 -9.70 19.65
N GLN A 47 1.35 -10.55 20.10
CA GLN A 47 0.07 -10.09 20.62
C GLN A 47 0.25 -9.19 21.86
N SER A 48 1.11 -9.59 22.80
CA SER A 48 1.41 -8.80 24.00
C SER A 48 2.02 -7.44 23.67
N ASP A 49 2.98 -7.41 22.75
CA ASP A 49 3.67 -6.18 22.37
C ASP A 49 2.76 -5.24 21.57
N PHE A 50 1.91 -5.80 20.71
CA PHE A 50 0.84 -5.03 20.06
C PHE A 50 -0.10 -4.38 21.08
N GLN A 51 -0.54 -5.12 22.10
CA GLN A 51 -1.41 -4.58 23.16
C GLN A 51 -0.72 -3.46 23.96
N LYS A 52 0.55 -3.63 24.32
CA LYS A 52 1.35 -2.58 24.97
C LYS A 52 1.47 -1.35 24.09
N CYS A 53 1.75 -1.52 22.80
CA CYS A 53 1.85 -0.43 21.84
C CYS A 53 0.53 0.35 21.71
N VAL A 54 -0.60 -0.35 21.55
CA VAL A 54 -1.92 0.26 21.50
C VAL A 54 -2.25 0.99 22.81
N ARG A 55 -1.94 0.40 23.96
CA ARG A 55 -2.20 1.05 25.26
C ARG A 55 -1.35 2.32 25.45
N ALA A 56 -0.12 2.34 24.95
CA ALA A 56 0.78 3.49 25.05
C ALA A 56 0.44 4.61 24.04
N ASN A 57 0.10 4.24 22.79
CA ASN A 57 0.02 5.17 21.67
C ASN A 57 -1.38 5.30 21.03
N GLY A 58 -2.33 4.45 21.42
CA GLY A 58 -3.64 4.34 20.79
C GLY A 58 -4.67 5.38 21.22
N LEU A 59 -4.28 6.42 21.96
CA LEU A 59 -5.17 7.53 22.36
C LEU A 59 -6.46 7.06 23.05
N GLY A 60 -6.34 6.12 23.99
CA GLY A 60 -7.45 5.56 24.75
C GLY A 60 -8.08 4.30 24.13
N ILE A 61 -7.71 3.96 22.90
CA ILE A 61 -8.04 2.66 22.30
C ILE A 61 -7.37 1.54 23.13
N GLN A 62 -8.08 0.44 23.30
CA GLN A 62 -7.59 -0.75 23.98
C GLN A 62 -7.59 -1.95 23.04
N ALA A 63 -6.53 -2.75 23.07
CA ALA A 63 -6.50 -4.05 22.42
C ALA A 63 -6.64 -5.14 23.49
N ALA A 64 -7.68 -5.96 23.39
CA ALA A 64 -7.89 -7.12 24.24
C ALA A 64 -7.58 -8.40 23.46
N SER A 65 -7.14 -9.46 24.14
CA SER A 65 -6.95 -10.77 23.52
C SER A 65 -8.29 -11.31 23.01
N GLY A 66 -8.28 -11.87 21.81
CA GLY A 66 -9.43 -12.50 21.18
C GLY A 66 -9.53 -13.98 21.49
N LYS A 67 -10.08 -14.75 20.55
CA LYS A 67 -10.34 -16.19 20.70
C LYS A 67 -9.08 -17.05 20.56
N ASP A 68 -8.05 -16.54 19.89
CA ASP A 68 -6.83 -17.25 19.55
C ASP A 68 -5.60 -16.31 19.60
N TYR A 69 -4.42 -16.83 19.24
CA TYR A 69 -3.16 -16.08 19.25
C TYR A 69 -3.11 -14.94 18.21
N CYS A 70 -3.91 -15.01 17.15
CA CYS A 70 -3.94 -14.04 16.06
C CYS A 70 -4.99 -12.95 16.26
N GLN A 71 -6.11 -13.26 16.92
CA GLN A 71 -7.22 -12.36 17.09
C GLN A 71 -7.02 -11.44 18.29
N VAL A 72 -7.20 -10.15 18.06
CA VAL A 72 -7.35 -9.13 19.11
C VAL A 72 -8.61 -8.34 18.85
N LYS A 73 -9.26 -7.92 19.93
CA LYS A 73 -10.42 -7.03 19.86
C LYS A 73 -9.98 -5.61 20.19
N ILE A 74 -10.09 -4.73 19.21
CA ILE A 74 -9.83 -3.29 19.36
C ILE A 74 -11.09 -2.63 19.86
N ASN A 75 -11.00 -1.94 21.00
CA ASN A 75 -12.11 -1.24 21.63
C ASN A 75 -11.81 0.24 21.70
N PHE A 76 -12.76 1.05 21.25
CA PHE A 76 -12.73 2.50 21.44
C PHE A 76 -12.98 2.85 22.91
N PRO A 77 -12.57 4.05 23.37
CA PRO A 77 -12.91 4.57 24.69
C PRO A 77 -14.42 4.47 24.96
N SER A 78 -14.81 4.17 26.21
CA SER A 78 -16.22 3.96 26.59
C SER A 78 -17.10 5.21 26.45
N ASP A 79 -16.50 6.39 26.42
CA ASP A 79 -17.15 7.69 26.17
C ASP A 79 -17.21 8.06 24.68
N SER A 80 -16.75 7.17 23.79
CA SER A 80 -16.83 7.40 22.34
C SER A 80 -18.28 7.38 21.86
N ILE A 81 -18.65 8.38 21.08
CA ILE A 81 -19.99 8.50 20.49
C ILE A 81 -19.91 8.12 19.01
N PRO A 82 -20.56 7.03 18.57
CA PRO A 82 -20.65 6.66 17.16
C PRO A 82 -21.26 7.80 16.34
N LYS A 83 -20.59 8.22 15.27
CA LYS A 83 -21.07 9.32 14.41
C LYS A 83 -21.61 8.82 13.09
N TRP A 84 -21.07 7.72 12.58
CA TRP A 84 -21.54 7.15 11.34
C TRP A 84 -22.75 6.23 11.57
N ARG A 85 -23.73 6.36 10.69
CA ARG A 85 -24.93 5.51 10.64
C ARG A 85 -25.00 4.86 9.26
N ASP A 86 -25.19 3.55 9.24
CA ASP A 86 -25.35 2.80 8.00
C ASP A 86 -26.61 3.27 7.26
N PRO A 87 -26.51 3.71 6.00
CA PRO A 87 -27.66 4.24 5.27
C PRO A 87 -28.74 3.20 4.95
N LYS A 88 -28.39 1.91 4.94
CA LYS A 88 -29.30 0.80 4.61
C LYS A 88 -29.95 0.22 5.86
N THR A 89 -29.17 -0.06 6.90
CA THR A 89 -29.69 -0.69 8.13
C THR A 89 -30.12 0.33 9.17
N GLY A 90 -29.61 1.57 9.09
CA GLY A 90 -29.83 2.58 10.11
C GLY A 90 -29.05 2.33 11.40
N GLU A 91 -28.23 1.27 11.47
CA GLU A 91 -27.42 0.96 12.65
C GLU A 91 -26.26 1.94 12.78
N LEU A 92 -25.88 2.24 14.02
CA LEU A 92 -24.69 3.02 14.30
C LEU A 92 -23.44 2.16 14.11
N GLU A 93 -22.32 2.78 13.74
CA GLU A 93 -21.03 2.09 13.70
C GLU A 93 -20.68 1.47 15.06
N GLY A 94 -20.11 0.27 15.03
CA GLY A 94 -19.60 -0.39 16.22
C GLY A 94 -18.42 0.37 16.82
N LEU A 95 -18.21 0.19 18.13
CA LEU A 95 -17.04 0.71 18.86
C LEU A 95 -16.03 -0.37 19.24
N SER A 96 -16.26 -1.59 18.76
CA SER A 96 -15.41 -2.76 18.97
C SER A 96 -15.23 -3.49 17.65
N PHE A 97 -13.97 -3.78 17.29
CA PHE A 97 -13.61 -4.40 16.02
C PHE A 97 -12.65 -5.56 16.25
N ASP A 98 -12.92 -6.67 15.59
CA ASP A 98 -11.98 -7.79 15.56
C ASP A 98 -10.85 -7.46 14.59
N PHE A 99 -9.61 -7.72 15.01
CA PHE A 99 -8.41 -7.46 14.24
C PHE A 99 -7.53 -8.72 14.24
N ASN A 100 -7.09 -9.14 13.05
CA ASN A 100 -6.25 -10.31 12.88
C ASN A 100 -4.79 -9.90 12.69
N LEU A 101 -3.97 -10.12 13.71
CA LEU A 101 -2.54 -9.81 13.70
C LEU A 101 -1.78 -10.66 12.69
N CYS A 102 -2.08 -11.96 12.60
CA CYS A 102 -1.39 -12.88 11.71
C CYS A 102 -1.64 -12.55 10.23
N GLU A 103 -2.88 -12.22 9.88
CA GLU A 103 -3.22 -11.73 8.53
C GLU A 103 -2.49 -10.42 8.22
N THR A 104 -2.36 -9.54 9.21
CA THR A 104 -1.62 -8.27 9.06
C THR A 104 -0.14 -8.52 8.81
N VAL A 105 0.49 -9.42 9.56
CA VAL A 105 1.90 -9.81 9.34
C VAL A 105 2.09 -10.46 7.97
N ALA A 106 1.21 -11.39 7.60
CA ALA A 106 1.27 -12.04 6.28
C ALA A 106 1.16 -11.01 5.13
N LYS A 107 0.26 -10.02 5.25
CA LYS A 107 0.14 -8.94 4.28
C LYS A 107 1.37 -8.03 4.27
N TRP A 108 1.98 -7.76 5.43
CA TRP A 108 3.23 -6.99 5.50
C TRP A 108 4.37 -7.72 4.79
N GLU A 109 4.53 -9.03 5.02
CA GLU A 109 5.54 -9.87 4.34
C GLU A 109 5.40 -9.84 2.81
N GLN A 110 4.17 -9.79 2.30
CA GLN A 110 3.91 -9.67 0.85
C GLN A 110 4.34 -8.32 0.26
N VAL A 111 4.46 -7.27 1.07
CA VAL A 111 4.69 -5.89 0.59
C VAL A 111 6.08 -5.35 0.93
N ARG A 112 6.70 -5.80 2.03
CA ARG A 112 7.96 -5.25 2.57
C ARG A 112 9.18 -5.35 1.63
N ASN A 113 9.11 -6.16 0.59
CA ASN A 113 10.16 -6.32 -0.42
C ASN A 113 9.68 -5.96 -1.84
N SER A 114 8.51 -5.34 -1.99
CA SER A 114 7.97 -4.93 -3.28
C SER A 114 8.10 -3.43 -3.48
N THR A 115 8.02 -2.99 -4.74
CA THR A 115 7.87 -1.58 -5.10
C THR A 115 6.40 -1.27 -5.38
N THR A 116 5.97 -0.09 -4.94
CA THR A 116 4.57 0.35 -5.05
C THR A 116 4.37 1.45 -6.08
N ILE A 117 5.45 1.96 -6.70
CA ILE A 117 5.40 2.92 -7.80
C ILE A 117 5.31 2.15 -9.11
N LEU A 118 4.38 2.56 -9.98
CA LEU A 118 4.28 2.02 -11.32
C LEU A 118 5.48 2.49 -12.14
N THR A 119 6.20 1.56 -12.76
CA THR A 119 7.37 1.85 -13.60
C THR A 119 7.14 1.35 -15.02
N LYS A 120 7.90 1.90 -15.97
CA LYS A 120 7.92 1.37 -17.33
C LYS A 120 8.48 -0.05 -17.37
N GLU A 121 9.55 -0.32 -16.61
CA GLU A 121 10.12 -1.66 -16.47
C GLU A 121 9.05 -2.70 -16.07
N PHE A 122 8.21 -2.39 -15.08
CA PHE A 122 7.13 -3.27 -14.67
C PHE A 122 6.12 -3.53 -15.80
N ILE A 123 5.71 -2.50 -16.54
CA ILE A 123 4.78 -2.64 -17.66
C ILE A 123 5.42 -3.47 -18.78
N ASP A 124 6.68 -3.21 -19.11
CA ASP A 124 7.40 -3.93 -20.18
C ASP A 124 7.66 -5.41 -19.81
N ALA A 125 7.74 -5.75 -18.52
CA ALA A 125 7.92 -7.13 -18.05
C ALA A 125 6.63 -7.97 -18.07
N LEU A 126 5.45 -7.34 -18.16
CA LEU A 126 4.17 -8.05 -18.22
C LEU A 126 3.85 -8.51 -19.65
N PRO A 127 3.32 -9.74 -19.85
CA PRO A 127 2.71 -10.14 -21.10
C PRO A 127 1.61 -9.14 -21.48
N ASN A 128 1.72 -8.51 -22.66
CA ASN A 128 0.77 -7.48 -23.12
C ASN A 128 0.55 -6.34 -22.09
N GLY A 129 1.60 -5.96 -21.33
CA GLY A 129 1.47 -4.98 -20.25
C GLY A 129 0.95 -3.61 -20.72
N TRP A 130 1.21 -3.23 -21.97
CA TRP A 130 0.68 -2.00 -22.54
C TRP A 130 -0.83 -2.10 -22.78
N GLU A 131 -1.27 -3.23 -23.30
CA GLU A 131 -2.64 -3.54 -23.69
C GLU A 131 -3.55 -3.95 -22.53
N GLU A 132 -2.97 -4.34 -21.40
CA GLU A 132 -3.73 -4.77 -20.22
C GLU A 132 -3.56 -3.83 -19.02
N CYS A 133 -2.38 -3.24 -18.82
CA CYS A 133 -2.07 -2.38 -17.68
C CYS A 133 -2.02 -0.90 -18.06
N ALA A 134 -1.22 -0.50 -19.06
CA ALA A 134 -0.89 0.91 -19.29
C ALA A 134 -2.12 1.78 -19.61
N TRP A 135 -3.02 1.34 -20.50
CA TRP A 135 -4.20 2.14 -20.84
C TRP A 135 -5.13 2.38 -19.64
N ARG A 136 -5.16 1.45 -18.66
CA ARG A 136 -5.97 1.60 -17.43
C ARG A 136 -5.44 2.70 -16.52
N ARG A 137 -4.20 3.15 -16.75
CA ARG A 137 -3.52 4.23 -16.02
C ARG A 137 -3.74 5.59 -16.66
N ILE A 138 -4.36 5.64 -17.83
CA ILE A 138 -4.73 6.87 -18.53
C ILE A 138 -6.24 7.02 -18.42
N ASN A 139 -6.71 8.19 -17.98
CA ASN A 139 -8.15 8.44 -17.94
C ASN A 139 -8.74 8.42 -19.36
N LYS A 140 -9.80 7.63 -19.58
CA LYS A 140 -10.34 7.31 -20.90
C LYS A 140 -9.32 6.63 -21.85
N GLY A 141 -8.30 5.96 -21.29
CA GLY A 141 -7.27 5.28 -22.08
C GLY A 141 -7.79 4.18 -23.02
N ILE A 142 -9.00 3.65 -22.77
CA ILE A 142 -9.68 2.73 -23.70
C ILE A 142 -9.86 3.33 -25.10
N LEU A 143 -10.01 4.66 -25.19
CA LEU A 143 -10.13 5.39 -26.47
C LEU A 143 -8.80 5.48 -27.23
N LEU A 144 -7.67 5.15 -26.59
CA LEU A 144 -6.36 5.02 -27.22
C LEU A 144 -6.14 3.61 -27.77
N ASN A 145 -7.23 2.92 -28.14
CA ASN A 145 -7.22 1.55 -28.64
C ASN A 145 -6.38 0.60 -27.78
N ARG A 146 -6.63 0.63 -26.46
CA ARG A 146 -5.90 -0.16 -25.45
C ARG A 146 -4.37 -0.04 -25.59
N CYS A 147 -3.84 1.13 -25.93
CA CYS A 147 -2.40 1.31 -26.11
C CYS A 147 -1.73 0.40 -27.15
N GLU A 148 -2.45 -0.05 -28.19
CA GLU A 148 -1.84 -0.71 -29.35
C GLU A 148 -0.73 0.16 -29.96
N ASN A 149 -0.94 1.48 -29.99
CA ASN A 149 0.14 2.44 -30.23
C ASN A 149 0.86 2.78 -28.91
N LYS A 150 1.94 2.04 -28.62
CA LYS A 150 2.79 2.25 -27.43
C LYS A 150 3.34 3.67 -27.33
N THR A 151 3.74 4.29 -28.45
CA THR A 151 4.31 5.64 -28.46
C THR A 151 3.32 6.67 -27.93
N LEU A 152 2.06 6.59 -28.36
CA LEU A 152 1.00 7.49 -27.91
C LEU A 152 0.72 7.35 -26.41
N CYS A 153 0.68 6.12 -25.89
CA CYS A 153 0.48 5.92 -24.45
C CYS A 153 1.69 6.32 -23.61
N MET A 154 2.90 6.06 -24.11
CA MET A 154 4.14 6.56 -23.50
C MET A 154 4.14 8.08 -23.41
N GLU A 155 3.73 8.78 -24.47
CA GLU A 155 3.59 10.23 -24.45
C GLU A 155 2.66 10.66 -23.31
N LYS A 156 1.51 9.99 -23.12
CA LYS A 156 0.54 10.28 -22.05
C LYS A 156 1.01 9.92 -20.64
N LEU A 157 1.96 9.01 -20.47
CA LEU A 157 2.45 8.56 -19.16
C LEU A 157 3.82 9.14 -18.76
N SER A 158 4.58 9.68 -19.72
CA SER A 158 6.00 10.07 -19.55
C SER A 158 6.32 10.95 -18.33
N LEU A 159 5.41 11.85 -17.93
CA LEU A 159 5.63 12.74 -16.78
C LEU A 159 5.44 12.08 -15.42
N VAL A 160 4.82 10.88 -15.37
CA VAL A 160 4.43 10.21 -14.12
C VAL A 160 4.88 8.75 -14.04
N LEU A 161 5.59 8.26 -15.06
CA LEU A 161 6.02 6.88 -15.20
C LEU A 161 7.55 6.82 -15.28
N PRO A 162 8.25 6.58 -14.15
CA PRO A 162 9.70 6.42 -14.15
C PRO A 162 10.11 5.14 -14.88
N GLN A 163 11.35 5.08 -15.35
CA GLN A 163 11.89 3.90 -16.03
C GLN A 163 11.97 2.69 -15.08
N THR A 164 12.59 2.91 -13.92
CA THR A 164 12.84 1.91 -12.87
C THR A 164 12.28 2.41 -11.53
N PRO A 165 12.17 1.55 -10.49
CA PRO A 165 11.68 1.96 -9.18
C PRO A 165 12.53 3.09 -8.58
N PRO A 166 11.94 4.25 -8.26
CA PRO A 166 12.70 5.38 -7.71
C PRO A 166 13.09 5.21 -6.24
N TYR A 167 12.47 4.23 -5.56
CA TYR A 167 12.72 3.92 -4.16
C TYR A 167 12.96 2.42 -3.99
N LEU A 168 13.93 2.10 -3.14
CA LEU A 168 14.22 0.72 -2.77
C LEU A 168 13.32 0.27 -1.61
N PRO A 169 13.02 -1.03 -1.51
CA PRO A 169 12.30 -1.53 -0.35
C PRO A 169 13.06 -1.22 0.94
N ARG A 170 12.35 -0.75 1.98
CA ARG A 170 12.92 -0.40 3.29
C ARG A 170 14.08 0.61 3.25
N GLN A 171 13.97 1.58 2.34
CA GLN A 171 14.95 2.66 2.17
C GLN A 171 15.02 3.62 3.36
N PHE A 172 13.91 3.85 4.06
CA PHE A 172 13.83 4.71 5.24
C PHE A 172 13.76 3.84 6.50
N GLY A 173 14.29 4.26 7.64
CA GLY A 173 14.25 3.44 8.86
C GLY A 173 12.98 3.66 9.68
N ARG A 174 12.51 4.91 9.75
CA ARG A 174 11.29 5.28 10.48
C ARG A 174 10.42 6.20 9.64
N CYS A 175 9.18 5.80 9.42
CA CYS A 175 8.19 6.60 8.70
C CYS A 175 6.97 6.94 9.54
N ALA A 176 6.37 8.09 9.26
CA ALA A 176 5.07 8.48 9.79
C ALA A 176 4.05 8.61 8.64
N VAL A 177 2.91 7.92 8.77
CA VAL A 177 1.77 8.06 7.86
C VAL A 177 0.70 8.88 8.56
N ILE A 178 0.43 10.08 8.05
CA ILE A 178 -0.47 11.03 8.69
C ILE A 178 -1.80 11.04 7.93
N GLY A 179 -2.83 10.48 8.58
CA GLY A 179 -4.21 10.56 8.11
C GLY A 179 -4.81 11.97 8.29
N ASN A 180 -6.11 12.09 8.00
CA ASN A 180 -6.80 13.39 7.97
C ASN A 180 -7.87 13.54 9.07
N SER A 181 -7.86 12.68 10.10
CA SER A 181 -8.83 12.78 11.20
C SER A 181 -8.62 14.05 12.00
N GLY A 182 -9.73 14.69 12.40
CA GLY A 182 -9.70 15.82 13.33
C GLY A 182 -9.17 15.47 14.72
N ASP A 183 -9.11 14.18 15.07
CA ASP A 183 -8.52 13.73 16.34
C ASP A 183 -7.04 14.08 16.47
N LEU A 184 -6.33 14.31 15.36
CA LEU A 184 -4.96 14.82 15.38
C LEU A 184 -4.84 16.15 16.12
N LEU A 185 -5.92 16.95 16.21
CA LEU A 185 -5.93 18.22 16.93
C LEU A 185 -6.00 18.06 18.46
N LYS A 186 -6.30 16.87 18.96
CA LYS A 186 -6.37 16.60 20.40
C LYS A 186 -4.98 16.49 21.04
N THR A 187 -3.94 16.25 20.25
CA THR A 187 -2.57 16.05 20.72
C THR A 187 -1.57 16.82 19.85
N ARG A 188 -0.48 17.30 20.43
CA ARG A 188 0.54 18.08 19.72
C ARG A 188 1.68 17.18 19.20
N PHE A 189 1.40 16.35 18.19
CA PHE A 189 2.39 15.42 17.64
C PHE A 189 3.46 16.07 16.75
N GLY A 190 3.38 17.38 16.48
CA GLY A 190 4.12 17.96 15.37
C GLY A 190 5.64 17.78 15.44
N LYS A 191 6.23 17.91 16.64
CA LYS A 191 7.66 17.67 16.85
C LYS A 191 8.05 16.21 16.66
N GLU A 192 7.21 15.29 17.12
CA GLU A 192 7.45 13.85 16.99
C GLU A 192 7.39 13.43 15.51
N ILE A 193 6.36 13.86 14.79
CA ILE A 193 6.18 13.60 13.35
C ILE A 193 7.38 14.13 12.56
N ASP A 194 7.83 15.35 12.86
CA ASP A 194 8.98 15.94 12.19
C ASP A 194 10.31 15.22 12.48
N GLY A 195 10.35 14.34 13.49
CA GLY A 195 11.51 13.51 13.82
C GLY A 195 11.67 12.25 12.96
N TYR A 196 10.66 11.84 12.19
CA TYR A 196 10.73 10.66 11.32
C TYR A 196 11.54 10.90 10.04
N ASP A 197 12.15 9.86 9.47
CA ASP A 197 12.98 9.96 8.27
C ASP A 197 12.13 10.39 7.06
N ALA A 198 10.95 9.79 6.93
CA ALA A 198 9.96 10.13 5.92
C ALA A 198 8.57 10.38 6.53
N VAL A 199 7.90 11.42 6.05
CA VAL A 199 6.52 11.73 6.42
C VAL A 199 5.64 11.63 5.18
N ILE A 200 4.63 10.76 5.25
CA ILE A 200 3.69 10.48 4.17
C ILE A 200 2.34 11.08 4.56
N ARG A 201 1.84 12.01 3.75
CA ARG A 201 0.55 12.66 3.93
C ARG A 201 -0.42 12.26 2.84
N GLU A 202 -1.69 12.58 3.05
CA GLU A 202 -2.74 12.20 2.12
C GLU A 202 -3.58 13.37 1.65
N ASN A 203 -3.82 13.42 0.34
CA ASN A 203 -4.81 14.29 -0.28
C ASN A 203 -4.58 15.77 0.09
N GLY A 204 -5.65 16.54 0.25
CA GLY A 204 -5.60 17.96 0.61
C GLY A 204 -5.35 18.27 2.08
N ALA A 205 -4.64 17.42 2.84
CA ALA A 205 -4.40 17.66 4.27
C ALA A 205 -3.47 18.89 4.50
N PRO A 206 -3.96 19.95 5.16
CA PRO A 206 -3.17 21.17 5.39
C PRO A 206 -2.14 21.02 6.51
N ILE A 207 -1.02 21.73 6.37
CA ILE A 207 0.10 21.71 7.33
C ILE A 207 0.14 23.00 8.18
N GLN A 208 0.06 24.17 7.53
CA GLN A 208 0.45 25.46 8.09
C GLN A 208 -0.15 25.77 9.47
N ILE A 209 -1.47 25.95 9.53
CA ILE A 209 -2.18 26.31 10.78
C ILE A 209 -2.26 25.17 11.81
N TYR A 210 -1.85 23.95 11.42
CA TYR A 210 -1.91 22.76 12.26
C TYR A 210 -0.52 22.21 12.62
N SER A 211 0.56 22.93 12.30
CA SER A 211 1.92 22.39 12.37
C SER A 211 2.34 21.91 13.77
N ASP A 212 1.81 22.51 14.83
CA ASP A 212 2.00 22.04 16.21
C ASP A 212 1.44 20.62 16.45
N HIS A 213 0.40 20.25 15.70
CA HIS A 213 -0.30 18.98 15.80
C HIS A 213 0.19 17.97 14.78
N VAL A 214 0.42 18.39 13.54
CA VAL A 214 0.69 17.47 12.42
C VAL A 214 2.11 17.56 11.86
N GLY A 215 2.96 18.44 12.40
CA GLY A 215 4.34 18.64 11.95
C GLY A 215 4.42 19.45 10.65
N LYS A 216 5.62 19.91 10.29
CA LYS A 216 5.91 20.67 9.06
C LYS A 216 6.54 19.82 7.95
N LYS A 217 7.15 18.68 8.29
CA LYS A 217 7.81 17.78 7.36
C LYS A 217 6.77 17.09 6.48
N SER A 218 7.02 17.08 5.17
CA SER A 218 6.29 16.28 4.19
C SER A 218 7.31 15.76 3.18
N THR A 219 7.47 14.45 3.10
CA THR A 219 8.36 13.80 2.13
C THR A 219 7.55 13.32 0.93
N PHE A 220 6.38 12.75 1.20
CA PHE A 220 5.49 12.19 0.19
C PHE A 220 4.05 12.62 0.44
N ARG A 221 3.30 12.79 -0.65
CA ARG A 221 1.85 12.96 -0.57
C ARG A 221 1.12 12.05 -1.54
N VAL A 222 0.28 11.18 -1.00
CA VAL A 222 -0.55 10.25 -1.78
C VAL A 222 -1.88 10.92 -2.11
N LEU A 223 -2.22 10.97 -3.39
CA LEU A 223 -3.37 11.70 -3.92
C LEU A 223 -4.41 10.75 -4.49
N ASN A 224 -5.64 10.89 -4.03
CA ASN A 224 -6.80 10.36 -4.72
C ASN A 224 -7.11 11.18 -5.99
N ARG A 225 -8.05 10.69 -6.81
CA ARG A 225 -8.45 11.34 -8.08
C ARG A 225 -8.96 12.77 -7.89
N GLY A 226 -9.67 13.06 -6.80
CA GLY A 226 -10.22 14.39 -6.53
C GLY A 226 -9.11 15.40 -6.23
N SER A 227 -8.18 15.03 -5.36
CA SER A 227 -7.04 15.87 -4.97
C SER A 227 -6.07 16.05 -6.12
N ALA A 228 -5.83 15.01 -6.91
CA ALA A 228 -4.98 15.10 -8.10
C ALA A 228 -5.54 16.08 -9.16
N LYS A 229 -6.87 16.30 -9.20
CA LYS A 229 -7.47 17.32 -10.08
C LYS A 229 -7.29 18.76 -9.57
N ALA A 230 -6.93 18.92 -8.31
CA ALA A 230 -6.67 20.20 -7.66
C ALA A 230 -5.18 20.31 -7.26
N LEU A 231 -4.30 19.89 -8.17
CA LEU A 231 -2.86 19.80 -7.95
C LEU A 231 -2.23 21.15 -7.59
N ASP A 232 -2.74 22.23 -8.18
CA ASP A 232 -2.42 23.63 -7.87
C ASP A 232 -2.58 23.93 -6.38
N LYS A 233 -3.72 23.55 -5.81
CA LYS A 233 -4.01 23.73 -4.37
C LYS A 233 -3.20 22.80 -3.49
N VAL A 234 -2.96 21.57 -3.95
CA VAL A 234 -2.19 20.57 -3.19
C VAL A 234 -0.74 21.00 -3.01
N VAL A 235 -0.11 21.49 -4.08
CA VAL A 235 1.30 21.91 -4.07
C VAL A 235 1.53 23.09 -3.12
N GLU A 236 0.50 23.91 -2.87
CA GLU A 236 0.57 25.02 -1.92
C GLU A 236 0.52 24.59 -0.44
N LEU A 237 0.11 23.34 -0.14
CA LEU A 237 0.02 22.84 1.23
C LEU A 237 1.38 22.62 1.88
N ASP A 238 2.41 22.35 1.08
CA ASP A 238 3.82 22.35 1.48
C ASP A 238 4.49 23.64 0.99
N GLU A 239 4.75 24.57 1.90
CA GLU A 239 5.43 25.84 1.60
C GLU A 239 6.79 25.63 0.91
N ARG A 240 7.46 24.51 1.17
CA ARG A 240 8.76 24.21 0.55
C ARG A 240 8.60 23.71 -0.88
N ARG A 241 7.43 23.18 -1.23
CA ARG A 241 7.10 22.50 -2.49
C ARG A 241 8.08 21.36 -2.81
N ARG A 242 8.49 20.62 -1.78
CA ARG A 242 9.50 19.55 -1.83
C ARG A 242 8.93 18.17 -1.54
N GLU A 243 7.63 18.02 -1.35
CA GLU A 243 7.03 16.69 -1.32
C GLU A 243 7.00 16.06 -2.72
N VAL A 244 7.24 14.75 -2.77
CA VAL A 244 6.99 13.91 -3.95
C VAL A 244 5.50 13.58 -3.98
N LEU A 245 4.87 13.74 -5.15
CA LEU A 245 3.43 13.52 -5.30
C LEU A 245 3.15 12.16 -5.92
N ILE A 246 2.27 11.37 -5.31
CA ILE A 246 1.97 10.01 -5.76
C ILE A 246 0.47 9.91 -6.06
N ILE A 247 0.11 9.79 -7.33
CA ILE A 247 -1.28 9.68 -7.78
C ILE A 247 -1.69 8.20 -7.75
N LYS A 248 -2.77 7.90 -7.01
CA LYS A 248 -3.22 6.52 -6.75
C LYS A 248 -3.68 5.77 -8.00
N THR A 249 -4.31 6.45 -8.96
CA THR A 249 -5.10 5.76 -10.00
C THR A 249 -4.62 6.00 -11.42
N THR A 250 -4.84 7.22 -11.92
CA THR A 250 -4.75 7.52 -13.35
C THR A 250 -4.31 8.95 -13.58
N ILE A 251 -3.65 9.18 -14.72
CA ILE A 251 -3.31 10.51 -15.20
C ILE A 251 -4.40 11.03 -16.17
N HIS A 252 -4.62 12.35 -16.14
CA HIS A 252 -5.54 13.07 -17.03
C HIS A 252 -4.76 14.13 -17.82
N ASP A 253 -5.24 14.50 -19.02
CA ASP A 253 -4.58 15.54 -19.83
C ASP A 253 -4.45 16.88 -19.07
N ILE A 254 -5.50 17.27 -18.35
CA ILE A 254 -5.51 18.42 -17.44
C ILE A 254 -4.40 18.29 -16.37
N MET A 255 -4.27 17.12 -15.73
CA MET A 255 -3.23 16.90 -14.71
C MET A 255 -1.83 16.98 -15.35
N ARG A 256 -1.65 16.42 -16.54
CA ARG A 256 -0.40 16.53 -17.31
C ARG A 256 -0.03 17.99 -17.57
N LYS A 257 -0.99 18.80 -18.00
CA LYS A 257 -0.79 20.24 -18.19
C LYS A 257 -0.41 20.92 -16.86
N MET A 258 -1.13 20.62 -15.78
CA MET A 258 -0.82 21.14 -14.45
C MET A 258 0.59 20.77 -13.97
N ILE A 259 1.07 19.55 -14.21
CA ILE A 259 2.43 19.13 -13.84
C ILE A 259 3.50 19.96 -14.57
N LEU A 260 3.22 20.41 -15.80
CA LEU A 260 4.13 21.26 -16.58
C LEU A 260 4.05 22.73 -16.16
N ASP A 261 2.85 23.22 -15.88
CA ASP A 261 2.59 24.65 -15.66
C ASP A 261 2.82 25.09 -14.20
N ILE A 262 2.67 24.17 -13.24
CA ILE A 262 2.84 24.46 -11.80
C ILE A 262 4.30 24.24 -11.41
N PRO A 263 4.90 25.11 -10.57
CA PRO A 263 6.27 24.96 -10.07
C PRO A 263 6.40 23.84 -9.02
N ILE A 264 6.23 22.59 -9.44
CA ILE A 264 6.46 21.38 -8.63
C ILE A 264 7.96 21.07 -8.67
N LYS A 265 8.64 21.02 -7.52
CA LYS A 265 10.10 20.82 -7.50
C LYS A 265 10.54 19.36 -7.55
N ASN A 266 9.64 18.44 -7.20
CA ASN A 266 9.92 17.02 -7.14
C ASN A 266 8.99 16.22 -8.06
N PRO A 267 9.37 14.99 -8.41
CA PRO A 267 8.60 14.18 -9.36
C PRO A 267 7.16 13.89 -8.89
N VAL A 268 6.30 13.67 -9.88
CA VAL A 268 4.97 13.11 -9.69
C VAL A 268 5.00 11.67 -10.19
N TYR A 269 4.42 10.73 -9.46
CA TYR A 269 4.42 9.32 -9.82
C TYR A 269 3.02 8.72 -9.82
N LEU A 270 2.83 7.62 -10.55
CA LEU A 270 1.65 6.76 -10.43
C LEU A 270 1.94 5.58 -9.49
N MET A 271 0.95 5.23 -8.68
CA MET A 271 1.01 4.02 -7.87
C MET A 271 0.66 2.77 -8.70
N LEU A 272 1.39 1.68 -8.48
CA LEU A 272 1.22 0.40 -9.18
C LEU A 272 -0.15 -0.24 -8.90
N GLY A 273 -0.54 -0.51 -7.67
CA GLY A 273 -1.73 -1.34 -7.42
C GLY A 273 -1.77 -1.86 -6.00
N ALA A 274 -2.79 -2.65 -5.64
CA ALA A 274 -3.04 -3.07 -4.25
C ALA A 274 -2.63 -4.52 -3.98
N SER A 275 -1.69 -4.74 -3.07
CA SER A 275 -1.58 -5.98 -2.31
C SER A 275 -2.67 -6.07 -1.23
N PHE A 276 -3.12 -4.92 -0.69
CA PHE A 276 -4.16 -4.88 0.36
C PHE A 276 -5.62 -4.94 -0.15
N GLY A 277 -5.84 -5.13 -1.45
CA GLY A 277 -7.18 -5.13 -2.06
C GLY A 277 -7.90 -3.77 -2.05
N SER A 278 -9.22 -3.79 -2.21
CA SER A 278 -10.06 -2.59 -2.18
C SER A 278 -10.56 -2.31 -0.77
N ALA A 279 -10.27 -1.11 -0.25
CA ALA A 279 -10.90 -0.58 0.96
C ALA A 279 -11.89 0.55 0.62
N ALA A 280 -12.70 0.93 1.60
CA ALA A 280 -13.58 2.09 1.49
C ALA A 280 -12.78 3.35 1.08
N LYS A 281 -13.43 4.24 0.33
CA LYS A 281 -12.82 5.49 -0.13
C LYS A 281 -12.41 6.31 1.10
N GLY A 282 -11.18 6.82 1.10
CA GLY A 282 -10.69 7.71 2.17
C GLY A 282 -10.05 7.02 3.37
N THR A 283 -9.88 5.69 3.36
CA THR A 283 -9.27 4.92 4.47
C THR A 283 -7.76 5.03 4.62
N GLY A 284 -7.08 5.73 3.71
CA GLY A 284 -5.63 5.90 3.78
C GLY A 284 -4.77 4.68 3.48
N LEU A 285 -5.40 3.56 3.13
CA LEU A 285 -4.73 2.26 2.93
C LEU A 285 -3.57 2.31 1.91
N LYS A 286 -3.63 3.21 0.93
CA LYS A 286 -2.56 3.36 -0.07
C LYS A 286 -1.33 4.08 0.46
N ALA A 287 -1.50 5.01 1.38
CA ALA A 287 -0.37 5.63 2.05
C ALA A 287 0.33 4.61 2.97
N LEU A 288 -0.44 3.75 3.66
CA LEU A 288 0.10 2.63 4.43
C LEU A 288 0.85 1.63 3.55
N GLU A 289 0.27 1.23 2.43
CA GLU A 289 0.93 0.32 1.49
C GLU A 289 2.25 0.88 0.95
N PHE A 290 2.25 2.15 0.57
CA PHE A 290 3.47 2.84 0.14
C PHE A 290 4.50 2.87 1.27
N ALA A 291 4.09 3.21 2.50
CA ALA A 291 4.97 3.20 3.67
C ALA A 291 5.58 1.82 3.93
N LEU A 292 4.77 0.76 3.95
CA LEU A 292 5.24 -0.60 4.23
C LEU A 292 6.24 -1.11 3.19
N SER A 293 6.18 -0.59 1.96
CA SER A 293 7.16 -0.88 0.91
C SER A 293 8.51 -0.19 1.19
N ILE A 294 8.51 1.06 1.66
CA ILE A 294 9.74 1.88 1.73
C ILE A 294 10.37 2.03 3.14
N CYS A 295 9.78 1.48 4.21
CA CYS A 295 10.17 1.76 5.61
C CYS A 295 10.69 0.55 6.44
#